data_AF-A0AAW2KPB0-F1
#
_entry.id   AF-A0AAW2KPB0-F1
#
_cell.length_a   1.000
_cell.length_b   1.000
_cell.length_c   1.000
_cell.angle_alpha   90.00
_cell.angle_beta   90.00
_cell.angle_gamma   90.00
#
_symmetry.space_group_name_H-M   'P 1'
#
loop_
_entity.id
_entity.type
_entity.pdbx_description
1 polymer ?
#
loop_
_entity_poly.entity_id
_entity_poly.type
_entity_poly.pdbx_seq_one_letter_code
_entity_poly.pdbx_strand_id
1 'polypeptide(L)'
;MSTPSSCTQKAFIVPSIAKACALSQSQQVLGSQIHCNVIKNGFEEFTISNSLLSMYAKFWDTKSALKVFDEMSCRDTISWNSMINCYTQNGCFVEALKMFRICMHMVSCPSLR
;
A
#
# COMPACT_ATOMS: atom_id res chain seq x y z
N MET A 1 19.86 19.66 20.07
CA MET A 1 18.68 19.60 19.20
C MET A 1 19.13 19.10 17.85
N SER A 2 19.09 17.79 17.65
CA SER A 2 19.55 17.12 16.42
C SER A 2 18.55 17.39 15.30
N THR A 3 19.01 17.94 14.18
CA THR A 3 18.20 18.05 12.97
C THR A 3 17.76 16.64 12.52
N PRO A 4 16.49 16.42 12.17
CA PRO A 4 16.07 15.15 11.58
C PRO A 4 16.87 14.96 10.28
N SER A 5 17.49 13.80 10.12
CA SER A 5 18.25 13.46 8.91
C SER A 5 17.42 13.72 7.64
N SER A 6 18.06 14.12 6.54
CA SER A 6 17.36 14.37 5.26
C SER A 6 16.60 13.14 4.73
N CYS A 7 16.90 11.94 5.25
CA CYS A 7 16.19 10.69 5.00
C CYS A 7 14.82 10.64 5.68
N THR A 8 14.70 11.14 6.91
CA THR A 8 13.45 11.12 7.69
C THR A 8 12.39 12.06 7.10
N GLN A 9 12.82 13.18 6.50
CA GLN A 9 11.91 14.13 5.85
C GLN A 9 11.28 13.56 4.56
N LYS A 10 12.03 12.71 3.82
CA LYS A 10 11.55 12.08 2.59
C LYS A 10 10.48 11.02 2.85
N ALA A 11 10.54 10.32 3.97
CA ALA A 11 9.54 9.30 4.33
C ALA A 11 8.14 9.92 4.58
N PHE A 12 8.09 11.09 5.23
CA PHE A 12 6.83 11.69 5.66
C PHE A 12 5.98 12.28 4.53
N ILE A 13 6.61 12.67 3.41
CA ILE A 13 5.90 13.24 2.26
C ILE A 13 5.34 12.18 1.31
N VAL A 14 5.89 10.96 1.32
CA VAL A 14 5.50 9.88 0.40
C VAL A 14 4.00 9.57 0.47
N PRO A 15 3.36 9.41 1.65
CA PRO A 15 1.92 9.20 1.75
C PRO A 15 1.10 10.31 1.10
N SER A 16 1.50 11.58 1.29
CA SER A 16 0.81 12.75 0.73
C SER A 16 0.93 12.79 -0.79
N ILE A 17 2.13 12.55 -1.33
CA ILE A 17 2.36 12.55 -2.77
C ILE A 17 1.65 11.35 -3.43
N ALA A 18 1.70 10.17 -2.81
CA ALA A 18 0.98 8.99 -3.32
C ALA A 18 -0.53 9.24 -3.39
N LYS A 19 -1.12 9.86 -2.36
CA LYS A 19 -2.53 10.28 -2.38
C LYS A 19 -2.82 11.30 -3.49
N ALA A 20 -1.95 12.28 -3.71
CA ALA A 20 -2.11 13.25 -4.79
C ALA A 20 -2.03 12.59 -6.17
N CYS A 21 -1.10 11.66 -6.37
CA CYS A 21 -0.98 10.88 -7.61
C CYS A 21 -2.23 10.02 -7.86
N ALA A 22 -2.85 9.50 -6.79
CA ALA A 22 -4.08 8.72 -6.86
C ALA A 22 -5.30 9.52 -7.37
N LEU A 23 -5.22 10.85 -7.48
CA LEU A 23 -6.32 11.68 -8.01
C LEU A 23 -6.49 11.56 -9.52
N SER A 24 -5.46 11.12 -10.26
CA SER A 24 -5.53 10.99 -11.71
C SER A 24 -4.73 9.80 -12.23
N GLN A 25 -5.35 9.00 -13.08
CA GLN A 25 -4.70 7.88 -13.78
C GLN A 25 -3.44 8.31 -14.54
N SER A 26 -3.41 9.53 -15.08
CA SER A 26 -2.27 10.04 -15.85
C SER A 26 -0.95 10.11 -15.04
N GLN A 27 -1.03 10.07 -13.71
CA GLN A 27 0.13 10.12 -12.81
C GLN A 27 0.75 8.75 -12.53
N GLN A 28 0.35 7.69 -13.23
CA GLN A 28 0.86 6.33 -13.01
C GLN A 28 2.40 6.24 -13.11
N VAL A 29 3.01 6.99 -14.05
CA VAL A 29 4.47 7.06 -14.19
C VAL A 29 5.12 7.66 -12.94
N LEU A 30 4.58 8.78 -12.44
CA LEU A 30 5.07 9.44 -11.23
C LEU A 30 4.89 8.54 -10.00
N GLY A 31 3.73 7.88 -9.88
CA GLY A 31 3.48 6.91 -8.81
C GLY A 31 4.48 5.76 -8.78
N SER A 32 4.85 5.22 -9.95
CA SER A 32 5.90 4.20 -10.07
C SER A 32 7.28 4.71 -9.65
N GLN A 33 7.62 5.97 -9.99
CA GLN A 33 8.87 6.60 -9.55
C GLN A 33 8.92 6.77 -8.02
N ILE A 34 7.80 7.15 -7.40
CA ILE A 34 7.69 7.26 -5.95
C ILE A 34 7.87 5.89 -5.30
N HIS A 35 7.20 4.85 -5.82
CA HIS A 35 7.36 3.49 -5.31
C HIS A 35 8.83 3.00 -5.45
N CYS A 36 9.48 3.24 -6.59
CA CYS A 36 10.90 2.94 -6.76
C CYS A 36 11.78 3.68 -5.74
N ASN A 37 11.44 4.93 -5.42
CA ASN A 37 12.15 5.70 -4.40
C ASN A 37 11.94 5.10 -3.00
N VAL A 38 10.73 4.65 -2.66
CA VAL A 38 10.44 3.96 -1.38
C VAL A 38 11.34 2.72 -1.24
N ILE A 39 11.40 1.87 -2.27
CA ILE A 39 12.23 0.67 -2.28
C ILE A 39 13.72 1.03 -2.14
N LYS A 40 14.23 1.98 -2.93
CA LYS A 40 15.64 2.37 -2.92
C LYS A 40 16.12 2.92 -1.58
N ASN A 41 15.23 3.55 -0.81
CA ASN A 41 15.56 4.11 0.50
C ASN A 41 15.20 3.15 1.65
N GLY A 42 14.66 1.96 1.37
CA GLY A 42 14.28 0.97 2.38
C GLY A 42 13.17 1.43 3.30
N PHE A 43 12.21 2.22 2.79
CA PHE A 43 11.07 2.68 3.59
C PHE A 43 10.01 1.59 3.71
N GLU A 44 9.86 1.03 4.90
CA GLU A 44 8.95 -0.08 5.17
C GLU A 44 7.97 0.28 6.31
N GLU A 45 7.14 1.28 6.07
CA GLU A 45 6.13 1.75 7.05
C GLU A 45 4.71 1.39 6.58
N PHE A 46 3.84 0.97 7.51
CA PHE A 46 2.42 0.70 7.23
C PHE A 46 1.74 1.87 6.52
N THR A 47 1.99 3.10 6.97
CA THR A 47 1.41 4.32 6.41
C THR A 47 1.79 4.51 4.94
N ILE A 48 3.05 4.27 4.60
CA ILE A 48 3.59 4.37 3.24
C ILE A 48 2.99 3.27 2.38
N SER A 49 3.04 2.02 2.85
CA SER A 49 2.53 0.85 2.13
C SER A 49 1.04 0.99 1.83
N ASN A 50 0.22 1.36 2.82
CA ASN A 50 -1.21 1.57 2.65
C ASN A 50 -1.50 2.73 1.67
N SER A 51 -0.68 3.77 1.65
CA SER A 51 -0.81 4.88 0.69
C SER A 51 -0.46 4.45 -0.74
N LEU A 52 0.56 3.60 -0.92
CA LEU A 52 0.91 3.00 -2.21
C LEU A 52 -0.19 2.05 -2.69
N LEU A 53 -0.78 1.22 -1.81
CA LEU A 53 -1.93 0.38 -2.14
C LEU A 53 -3.11 1.20 -2.67
N SER A 54 -3.46 2.28 -1.96
CA SER A 54 -4.53 3.19 -2.40
C SER A 54 -4.21 3.85 -3.74
N MET A 55 -2.94 4.20 -3.98
CA MET A 55 -2.50 4.79 -5.25
C MET A 55 -2.64 3.79 -6.40
N TYR A 56 -2.12 2.57 -6.25
CA TYR A 56 -2.24 1.54 -7.28
C TYR A 56 -3.67 1.07 -7.51
N ALA A 57 -4.52 1.09 -6.49
CA ALA A 57 -5.95 0.86 -6.64
C ALA A 57 -6.59 1.86 -7.62
N LYS A 58 -6.27 3.16 -7.48
CA LYS A 58 -6.73 4.20 -8.41
C LYS A 58 -6.12 4.10 -9.79
N PHE A 59 -4.98 3.44 -9.92
CA PHE A 59 -4.35 3.16 -11.21
C PHE A 59 -4.87 1.92 -11.92
N TRP A 60 -5.87 1.24 -11.37
CA TRP A 60 -6.37 -0.04 -11.89
C TRP A 60 -5.28 -1.13 -11.98
N ASP A 61 -4.20 -0.98 -11.21
CA ASP A 61 -3.05 -1.87 -11.21
C ASP A 61 -3.05 -2.73 -9.95
N THR A 62 -3.98 -3.70 -9.93
CA THR A 62 -4.11 -4.66 -8.83
C THR A 62 -2.87 -5.52 -8.65
N LYS A 63 -2.08 -5.72 -9.71
CA LYS A 63 -0.84 -6.51 -9.66
C LYS A 63 0.24 -5.79 -8.88
N SER A 64 0.47 -4.51 -9.15
CA SER A 64 1.44 -3.71 -8.39
C SER A 64 0.98 -3.49 -6.95
N ALA A 65 -0.33 -3.30 -6.72
CA ALA A 65 -0.87 -3.26 -5.37
C ALA A 65 -0.60 -4.57 -4.61
N LEU A 66 -0.81 -5.73 -5.23
CA LEU A 66 -0.55 -7.03 -4.61
C LEU A 66 0.94 -7.19 -4.26
N LYS A 67 1.86 -6.74 -5.13
CA LYS A 67 3.30 -6.77 -4.83
C LYS A 67 3.64 -5.96 -3.57
N VAL A 68 3.13 -4.73 -3.48
CA VAL A 68 3.32 -3.90 -2.27
C VAL A 68 2.79 -4.63 -1.04
N PHE A 69 1.60 -5.21 -1.13
CA PHE A 69 0.97 -5.95 -0.04
C PHE A 69 1.79 -7.18 0.39
N ASP A 70 2.32 -7.92 -0.59
CA ASP A 70 3.11 -9.13 -0.37
C ASP A 70 4.47 -8.82 0.26
N GLU A 71 5.08 -7.69 -0.11
CA GLU A 71 6.35 -7.19 0.44
C GLU A 71 6.24 -6.66 1.87
N MET A 72 5.02 -6.41 2.40
CA MET A 72 4.84 -5.98 3.79
C MET A 72 5.21 -7.09 4.77
N SER A 73 6.21 -6.84 5.63
CA SER A 73 6.61 -7.73 6.72
C SER A 73 5.52 -8.02 7.74
N CYS A 74 4.63 -7.06 7.99
CA CYS A 74 3.43 -7.23 8.79
C CYS A 74 2.25 -6.53 8.11
N ARG A 75 1.03 -7.05 8.28
CA ARG A 75 -0.19 -6.51 7.65
C ARG A 75 -1.24 -6.31 8.71
N ASP A 76 -1.67 -5.07 8.88
CA ASP A 76 -2.74 -4.72 9.80
C ASP A 76 -4.11 -4.76 9.09
N THR A 77 -5.18 -4.53 9.86
CA THR A 77 -6.54 -4.45 9.34
C THR A 77 -6.68 -3.43 8.20
N ILE A 78 -5.91 -2.33 8.25
CA ILE A 78 -5.93 -1.28 7.23
C ILE A 78 -5.33 -1.80 5.92
N SER A 79 -4.21 -2.52 5.97
CA SER A 79 -3.59 -3.14 4.80
C SER A 79 -4.52 -4.14 4.12
N TRP A 80 -5.15 -5.03 4.88
CA TRP A 80 -6.12 -6.00 4.35
C TRP A 80 -7.31 -5.31 3.70
N ASN A 81 -7.91 -4.33 4.39
CA ASN A 81 -9.02 -3.54 3.85
C ASN A 81 -8.62 -2.79 2.58
N SER A 82 -7.40 -2.25 2.53
CA SER A 82 -6.89 -1.52 1.36
C SER A 82 -6.75 -2.44 0.15
N MET A 83 -6.25 -3.66 0.33
CA MET A 83 -6.14 -4.64 -0.75
C MET A 83 -7.50 -5.16 -1.23
N ILE A 84 -8.44 -5.44 -0.30
CA ILE A 84 -9.82 -5.84 -0.65
C ILE A 84 -10.53 -4.72 -1.42
N ASN A 85 -10.35 -3.47 -0.98
CA ASN A 85 -10.91 -2.30 -1.63
C ASN A 85 -10.30 -2.08 -3.03
N CYS A 86 -8.98 -2.34 -3.19
CA CYS A 86 -8.30 -2.31 -4.49
C CYS A 86 -8.94 -3.29 -5.48
N TYR A 87 -9.14 -4.55 -5.08
CA TYR A 87 -9.81 -5.53 -5.95
C TYR A 87 -11.26 -5.15 -6.24
N THR A 88 -12.00 -4.68 -5.24
CA THR A 88 -13.41 -4.28 -5.41
C THR A 88 -13.57 -3.12 -6.39
N GLN A 89 -12.75 -2.07 -6.25
CA GLN A 89 -12.79 -0.91 -7.16
C GLN A 89 -12.43 -1.28 -8.60
N ASN A 90 -11.60 -2.30 -8.79
CA ASN A 90 -11.14 -2.73 -10.10
C ASN A 90 -11.95 -3.91 -10.67
N GLY A 91 -13.10 -4.24 -10.08
CA GLY A 91 -14.02 -5.27 -10.57
C GLY A 91 -13.58 -6.72 -10.33
N CYS A 92 -12.51 -6.95 -9.56
CA CYS A 92 -11.95 -8.27 -9.24
C CYS A 92 -12.63 -8.87 -7.98
N PHE A 93 -13.95 -9.08 -8.03
CA PHE A 93 -14.72 -9.45 -6.84
C PHE A 93 -14.37 -10.83 -6.26
N VAL A 94 -13.96 -11.79 -7.12
CA VAL A 94 -13.57 -13.13 -6.68
C VAL A 94 -12.30 -13.07 -5.83
N GLU A 95 -11.32 -12.28 -6.26
CA GLU A 95 -10.07 -12.02 -5.55
C GLU A 95 -10.35 -11.27 -4.24
N ALA A 96 -11.23 -10.26 -4.26
CA ALA A 96 -11.65 -9.54 -3.05
C ALA A 96 -12.24 -10.49 -1.99
N LEU A 97 -13.13 -11.40 -2.39
CA LEU A 97 -13.73 -12.39 -1.48
C LEU A 97 -12.70 -13.40 -0.95
N LYS A 98 -11.75 -13.84 -1.79
CA LYS A 98 -10.64 -14.70 -1.35
C LYS A 98 -9.80 -14.00 -0.28
N MET A 99 -9.43 -12.74 -0.52
CA MET A 99 -8.67 -11.94 0.44
C MET A 99 -9.43 -11.72 1.76
N PHE A 100 -10.73 -11.44 1.69
CA PHE A 100 -11.58 -11.30 2.88
C PHE A 100 -11.59 -12.57 3.73
N ARG A 101 -11.74 -13.75 3.10
CA ARG A 101 -11.71 -15.03 3.82
C ARG A 101 -10.38 -15.26 4.52
N ILE A 102 -9.26 -15.00 3.84
CA ILE A 102 -7.91 -15.16 4.42
C ILE A 102 -7.76 -14.22 5.64
N CYS A 103 -8.14 -12.95 5.50
CA CYS A 103 -8.11 -11.97 6.59
C CYS A 103 -8.91 -12.46 7.82
N MET A 104 -10.15 -12.92 7.61
CA MET A 104 -11.01 -13.41 8.70
C MET A 104 -10.43 -14.62 9.43
N HIS A 105 -9.79 -15.55 8.71
CA HIS A 105 -9.10 -16.68 9.34
C HIS A 105 -7.92 -16.24 10.20
N MET A 106 -7.13 -15.27 9.75
CA MET A 106 -6.00 -14.74 10.54
C MET A 106 -6.48 -13.97 11.77
N VAL A 107 -7.54 -13.16 11.66
CA VAL A 107 -8.11 -12.42 12.81
C VAL A 107 -8.71 -13.36 13.86
N SER A 108 -9.23 -14.51 13.45
CA SER A 108 -9.85 -15.49 14.35
C SER A 108 -8.83 -16.46 15.01
N CYS A 109 -7.56 -16.43 14.62
CA CYS A 109 -6.46 -17.23 15.20
C CYS A 109 -5.39 -16.31 15.82
N PRO A 110 -5.51 -15.92 17.10
CA PRO A 110 -4.60 -14.93 17.72
C PRO A 110 -3.21 -15.47 18.09
N SER A 111 -2.90 -16.75 17.87
CA SER A 111 -1.79 -17.45 18.52
C SER A 111 -0.38 -17.21 17.95
N LEU A 112 -0.16 -16.16 17.15
CA LEU A 112 1.15 -15.85 16.54
C LEU A 112 1.56 -14.38 16.68
N ARG A 113 1.09 -13.68 17.71
CA ARG A 113 1.53 -12.32 18.05
C ARG A 113 2.50 -12.29 19.22
#